data_AF-A0A959JB19-F1
#
_entry.id   AF-A0A959JB19-F1
#
_cell.length_a   1.000
_cell.length_b   1.000
_cell.length_c   1.000
_cell.angle_alpha   90.00
_cell.angle_beta   90.00
_cell.angle_gamma   90.00
#
_symmetry.space_group_name_H-M   'P 1'
#
loop_
_entity.id
_entity.type
_entity.pdbx_description
1 polymer ?
#
loop_
_entity_poly.entity_id
_entity_poly.type
_entity_poly.pdbx_seq_one_letter_code
_entity_poly.pdbx_strand_id
1 'polypeptide(L)' 'MKKHPYRVIIFLPLLFLSSLHAQTKLLRQPDISSDHITFVYANDIWIANRDGSDVRRLTSFSGQELHPRFS' A
#
# COMPACT_ATOMS: atom_id res chain seq x y z
N MET A 1 -39.55 -0.70 49.19
CA MET A 1 -38.12 -1.02 49.14
C MET A 1 -37.91 -2.17 48.15
N LYS A 2 -37.35 -1.88 46.97
CA LYS A 2 -36.56 -2.73 46.03
C LYS A 2 -36.56 -2.03 44.66
N LYS A 3 -35.42 -1.41 44.34
CA LYS A 3 -35.24 -0.48 43.21
C LYS A 3 -35.21 -1.24 41.87
N HIS A 4 -35.76 -0.62 40.82
CA HIS A 4 -35.84 -1.19 39.48
C HIS A 4 -34.45 -1.46 38.85
N PRO A 5 -34.33 -2.54 38.04
CA PRO A 5 -33.08 -3.12 37.60
C PRO A 5 -32.55 -2.41 36.35
N TYR A 6 -31.72 -1.41 36.54
CA TYR A 6 -30.98 -0.80 35.43
C TYR A 6 -29.85 -1.73 35.01
N ARG A 7 -30.18 -2.68 34.13
CA ARG A 7 -29.26 -3.31 33.18
C ARG A 7 -28.75 -2.22 32.24
N VAL A 8 -27.85 -1.37 32.72
CA VAL A 8 -27.06 -0.53 31.83
C VAL A 8 -25.87 -1.38 31.45
N ILE A 9 -26.07 -2.21 30.42
CA ILE A 9 -24.96 -2.71 29.62
C ILE A 9 -24.32 -1.45 29.04
N ILE A 10 -23.22 -1.01 29.66
CA ILE A 10 -22.36 0.02 29.09
C ILE A 10 -21.77 -0.62 27.83
N PHE A 11 -22.44 -0.40 26.70
CA PHE A 11 -21.92 -0.68 25.38
C PHE A 11 -20.79 0.33 25.16
N LEU A 12 -19.56 -0.05 25.51
CA LEU A 12 -18.36 0.70 25.15
C LEU A 12 -18.23 0.59 23.62
N PRO A 13 -18.41 1.67 22.82
CA PRO A 13 -17.99 1.57 21.44
C PRO A 13 -16.46 1.63 21.48
N LEU A 14 -15.84 0.47 21.30
CA LEU A 14 -14.42 0.37 21.03
C LEU A 14 -14.20 0.99 19.64
N LEU A 15 -14.04 2.31 19.61
CA LEU A 15 -13.57 3.04 18.45
C LEU A 15 -12.14 2.58 18.19
N PHE A 16 -11.99 1.54 17.36
CA PHE A 16 -10.75 1.26 16.66
C PHE A 16 -10.45 2.46 15.76
N LEU A 17 -9.71 3.43 16.31
CA LEU A 17 -8.98 4.41 15.52
C LEU A 17 -7.90 3.63 14.76
N SER A 18 -8.28 3.06 13.62
CA SER A 18 -7.33 2.49 12.67
C SER A 18 -6.40 3.62 12.25
N SER A 19 -5.16 3.60 12.73
CA SER A 19 -4.16 4.54 12.26
C SER A 19 -3.93 4.26 10.78
N LEU A 20 -4.40 5.14 9.89
CA LEU A 20 -4.06 5.12 8.47
C LEU A 20 -2.60 5.59 8.34
N HIS A 21 -1.66 4.72 8.70
CA HIS A 21 -0.26 4.94 8.42
C HIS A 21 -0.04 4.65 6.94
N ALA A 22 0.05 5.71 6.13
CA ALA A 22 0.59 5.59 4.79
C ALA A 22 2.02 5.06 4.92
N GLN A 23 2.27 3.84 4.43
CA GLN A 23 3.62 3.30 4.39
C GLN A 23 4.40 4.04 3.30
N THR A 24 5.42 4.79 3.72
CA THR A 24 6.37 5.36 2.77
C THR A 24 7.15 4.23 2.10
N LYS A 25 7.06 4.14 0.78
CA LYS A 25 7.85 3.20 -0.03
C LYS A 25 9.03 3.93 -0.64
N LEU A 26 10.20 3.28 -0.62
CA LEU A 26 11.38 3.77 -1.31
C LEU A 26 11.37 3.27 -2.75
N LEU A 27 10.73 4.04 -3.63
CA LEU A 27 10.72 3.80 -5.08
C LEU A 27 12.00 4.37 -5.69
N ARG A 28 12.65 3.62 -6.58
CA ARG A 28 13.95 4.01 -7.15
C ARG A 28 13.99 3.81 -8.66
N GLN A 29 14.90 4.52 -9.31
CA GLN A 29 15.24 4.33 -10.72
C GLN A 29 14.01 4.30 -11.65
N PRO A 30 13.17 5.36 -11.63
CA PRO A 30 12.01 5.40 -12.51
C PRO A 30 12.43 5.61 -13.97
N ASP A 31 11.64 5.04 -14.87
CA ASP A 31 11.60 5.42 -16.28
C ASP A 31 10.13 5.51 -16.74
N ILE A 32 9.85 6.30 -17.77
CA ILE A 32 8.48 6.64 -18.21
C ILE A 32 8.34 6.57 -19.73
N SER A 33 7.27 5.93 -20.19
CA SER A 33 6.84 5.88 -21.60
C SER A 33 5.56 6.69 -21.82
N SER A 34 4.98 6.65 -23.03
CA SER A 34 3.67 7.26 -23.32
C SER A 34 2.60 6.82 -22.33
N ASP A 35 2.59 5.53 -21.97
CA ASP A 35 1.46 4.89 -21.30
C ASP A 35 1.79 4.34 -19.90
N HIS A 36 3.08 4.16 -19.57
CA HIS A 36 3.49 3.47 -18.35
C HIS A 36 4.66 4.13 -17.63
N ILE A 37 4.80 3.80 -16.35
CA ILE A 37 5.95 4.09 -15.50
C ILE A 37 6.53 2.77 -15.02
N THR A 38 7.86 2.59 -15.14
CA THR A 38 8.59 1.50 -14.47
C THR A 38 9.42 2.04 -13.33
N PHE A 39 9.59 1.27 -12.26
CA PHE A 39 10.43 1.63 -11.11
C PHE A 39 10.89 0.39 -10.34
N VAL A 40 11.93 0.55 -9.53
CA VAL A 40 12.44 -0.49 -8.64
C VAL A 40 11.82 -0.34 -7.25
N TYR A 41 11.29 -1.45 -6.72
CA TYR A 41 10.82 -1.57 -5.34
C TYR A 41 11.13 -2.97 -4.80
N ALA A 42 11.69 -3.03 -3.59
CA ALA A 42 12.08 -4.27 -2.92
C ALA A 42 13.01 -5.19 -3.74
N ASN A 43 13.88 -4.60 -4.56
CA ASN A 43 14.85 -5.24 -5.48
C ASN A 43 14.25 -5.83 -6.77
N ASP A 44 12.96 -5.57 -7.02
CA ASP A 44 12.27 -6.00 -8.22
C ASP A 44 11.85 -4.82 -9.10
N ILE A 45 11.58 -5.11 -10.37
CA ILE A 45 10.99 -4.16 -11.30
C ILE A 45 9.48 -4.22 -11.19
N TRP A 46 8.87 -3.05 -11.07
CA TRP A 46 7.43 -2.83 -11.06
C TRP A 46 7.04 -1.94 -12.22
N ILE A 47 5.80 -2.07 -12.67
CA ILE A 47 5.18 -1.22 -13.68
C ILE A 47 3.82 -0.73 -13.18
N ALA A 48 3.44 0.47 -13.60
CA ALA A 48 2.13 1.04 -13.40
C ALA A 48 1.69 1.76 -14.68
N ASN A 49 0.40 2.02 -14.81
CA ASN A 49 -0.10 3.00 -15.78
C ASN A 49 0.50 4.38 -15.48
N ARG A 50 0.54 5.26 -16.50
CA ARG A 50 1.09 6.61 -16.35
C ARG A 50 0.40 7.47 -15.30
N ASP A 51 -0.88 7.19 -15.01
CA ASP A 51 -1.64 7.83 -13.94
C ASP A 51 -1.35 7.24 -12.54
N GLY A 52 -0.47 6.23 -12.45
CA GLY A 52 -0.11 5.53 -11.22
C GLY A 52 -1.06 4.39 -10.83
N SER A 53 -2.09 4.10 -11.64
CA SER A 53 -2.99 2.96 -11.43
C SER A 53 -2.37 1.64 -11.91
N ASP A 54 -3.01 0.52 -11.59
CA ASP A 54 -2.62 -0.84 -12.02
C ASP A 54 -1.15 -1.22 -11.76
N VAL A 55 -0.70 -0.98 -10.52
CA VAL A 55 0.67 -1.32 -10.10
C VAL A 55 0.85 -2.84 -10.02
N ARG A 56 1.81 -3.38 -10.79
CA ARG A 56 2.15 -4.81 -10.78
C ARG A 56 3.66 -5.05 -10.83
N ARG A 57 4.09 -6.16 -10.23
CA ARG A 57 5.49 -6.63 -10.23
C ARG A 57 5.78 -7.38 -11.54
N LEU A 58 6.87 -7.04 -12.22
CA LEU A 58 7.29 -7.68 -13.48
C LEU A 58 8.28 -8.82 -13.27
N THR A 59 9.05 -8.76 -12.18
CA THR A 59 10.16 -9.68 -11.95
C THR A 59 10.21 -10.19 -10.52
N SER A 60 10.81 -11.35 -10.26
CA SER A 60 10.87 -11.93 -8.91
C SER A 60 12.10 -12.79 -8.65
N PHE A 61 13.24 -12.38 -9.21
CA PHE A 61 14.48 -13.12 -9.04
C PHE A 61 15.06 -12.92 -7.63
N SER A 62 15.89 -13.85 -7.15
CA SER A 62 16.52 -13.73 -5.82
C SER A 62 17.63 -12.66 -5.76
N GLY A 63 17.99 -12.07 -6.89
CA GLY A 63 18.99 -11.02 -7.01
C GLY A 63 18.41 -9.61 -6.99
N GLN A 64 19.23 -8.62 -7.37
CA GLN A 64 18.76 -7.25 -7.57
C GLN A 64 18.48 -7.00 -9.05
N GLU A 65 17.32 -6.44 -9.33
CA GLU A 65 16.91 -6.04 -10.68
C GLU A 65 16.81 -4.51 -10.73
N LEU A 66 17.65 -3.91 -11.57
CA LEU A 66 17.97 -2.48 -11.55
C LEU A 66 17.90 -1.87 -12.96
N HIS A 67 17.81 -0.54 -13.02
CA HIS A 67 17.83 0.24 -14.26
C HIS A 67 16.77 -0.17 -15.30
N PRO A 68 15.47 -0.29 -14.93
CA PRO A 68 14.43 -0.52 -15.93
C PRO A 68 14.39 0.64 -16.93
N ARG A 69 14.20 0.31 -18.21
CA ARG A 69 14.12 1.30 -19.28
C ARG A 69 13.14 0.86 -20.36
N PHE A 70 12.32 1.78 -20.82
CA PHE A 70 11.56 1.63 -22.05
C PHE A 70 12.47 1.88 -23.27
N SER A 71 12.19 1.18 -24.37
CA SER A 71 12.95 1.28 -25.63
C SER A 71 12.68 2.57 -26.39
#